data_AF-A0A955WN13-F1
#
_entry.id   AF-A0A955WN13-F1
#
_cell.length_a   1.000
_cell.length_b   1.000
_cell.length_c   1.000
_cell.angle_alpha   90.00
_cell.angle_beta   90.00
_cell.angle_gamma   90.00
#
_symmetry.space_group_name_H-M   'P 1'
#
loop_
_entity.id
_entity.type
_entity.pdbx_description
1 polymer ?
#
loop_
_entity_poly.entity_id
_entity_poly.type
_entity_poly.pdbx_seq_one_letter_code
_entity_poly.pdbx_strand_id
1 'polypeptide(L)'
;MRRWIAAPLLLLAACSSSGGDDPTPDRGANADATLDGAIADAEADRGPAPDAELDAEPDAAPDASGEVDEHGFRVRVPQHREVPCDDQFFCPGPTTELDDIDHICTLDHATAQGIIYVQARPTGVDDLGPVYSVDGAWISRGGVVSPITAAYSFGGRHANDEMTVEVSDAHFRYFHSSFGFGFRRCQPMDCLQVLDAAGAVTEDGCTAERTLPIVCRQVDAMGHVDALDDTFERCPGDPNAE
;
A
#
# COMPACT_ATOMS: atom_id res chain seq x y z
N MET A 1 33.75 1.65 52.77
CA MET A 1 32.65 2.60 53.05
C MET A 1 32.48 3.50 51.84
N ARG A 2 31.54 3.17 50.93
CA ARG A 2 31.28 3.94 49.70
C ARG A 2 30.22 5.00 50.00
N ARG A 3 30.54 6.26 49.76
CA ARG A 3 29.66 7.43 49.96
C ARG A 3 28.81 7.63 48.70
N TRP A 4 27.50 7.69 48.89
CA TRP A 4 26.53 8.10 47.87
C TRP A 4 26.43 9.63 47.89
N ILE A 5 26.52 10.26 46.72
CA ILE A 5 26.25 11.70 46.53
C ILE A 5 24.90 11.77 45.81
N ALA A 6 23.89 12.28 46.52
CA ALA A 6 22.59 12.62 45.96
C ALA A 6 22.71 13.95 45.19
N ALA A 7 22.27 13.97 43.94
CA ALA A 7 22.09 15.19 43.16
C ALA A 7 20.68 15.76 43.39
N PRO A 8 20.51 17.09 43.49
CA PRO A 8 19.22 17.70 43.72
C PRO A 8 18.39 17.81 42.42
N LEU A 9 17.11 17.49 42.57
CA LEU A 9 16.04 17.70 41.60
C LEU A 9 15.75 19.22 41.54
N LEU A 10 15.92 19.84 40.36
CA LEU A 10 15.53 21.22 40.10
C LEU A 10 14.19 21.27 39.35
N LEU A 11 13.21 21.97 39.93
CA LEU A 11 11.95 22.37 39.30
C LEU A 11 12.16 23.47 38.24
N LEU A 12 11.45 23.36 37.12
CA LEU A 12 11.02 24.45 36.20
C LEU A 12 9.69 23.95 35.56
N ALA A 13 8.52 24.46 35.93
CA ALA A 13 7.84 25.69 35.48
C ALA A 13 7.04 25.55 34.15
N ALA A 14 5.71 25.47 34.34
CA ALA A 14 4.59 26.08 33.59
C ALA A 14 4.45 25.97 32.06
N CYS A 15 3.24 25.61 31.61
CA CYS A 15 2.48 26.34 30.58
C CYS A 15 0.97 26.06 30.72
N SER A 16 0.21 27.10 31.09
CA SER A 16 -1.25 27.19 30.91
C SER A 16 -1.56 27.47 29.43
N SER A 17 -2.47 26.71 28.81
CA SER A 17 -3.12 27.12 27.56
C SER A 17 -4.54 27.59 27.87
N SER A 18 -4.76 28.88 27.68
CA SER A 18 -6.07 29.53 27.62
C SER A 18 -6.78 29.17 26.32
N GLY A 19 -8.05 28.78 26.42
CA GLY A 19 -8.94 28.55 25.30
C GLY A 19 -9.20 29.81 24.47
N GLY A 20 -9.33 29.61 23.16
CA GLY A 20 -9.88 30.56 22.21
C GLY A 20 -10.95 29.85 21.40
N ASP A 21 -12.21 30.09 21.76
CA ASP A 21 -13.38 29.82 20.92
C ASP A 21 -13.34 30.78 19.72
N ASP A 22 -13.20 30.24 18.52
CA ASP A 22 -13.34 31.00 17.28
C ASP A 22 -14.64 30.60 16.57
N PRO A 23 -15.70 31.44 16.63
CA PRO A 23 -16.94 31.16 15.92
C PRO A 23 -16.79 31.51 14.43
N THR A 24 -16.80 30.49 13.57
CA THR A 24 -16.92 30.69 12.12
C THR A 24 -18.34 31.14 11.76
N PRO A 25 -18.50 32.21 10.95
CA PRO A 25 -19.80 32.66 10.49
C PRO A 25 -20.28 31.83 9.31
N ASP A 26 -21.45 31.24 9.52
CA ASP A 26 -22.41 30.75 8.53
C ASP A 26 -22.64 31.77 7.41
N ARG A 27 -22.37 31.38 6.16
CA ARG A 27 -22.79 32.12 4.96
C ARG A 27 -22.70 31.27 3.69
N GLY A 28 -23.85 31.05 3.08
CA GLY A 28 -23.96 31.21 1.63
C GLY A 28 -24.50 30.01 0.87
N ALA A 29 -25.81 29.80 0.97
CA ALA A 29 -26.60 29.18 -0.09
C ALA A 29 -26.35 29.89 -1.43
N ASN A 30 -26.03 29.13 -2.47
CA ASN A 30 -26.21 29.47 -3.88
C ASN A 30 -26.45 28.15 -4.62
N ALA A 31 -27.70 27.86 -4.97
CA ALA A 31 -28.35 28.26 -6.22
C ALA A 31 -28.21 27.15 -7.27
N ASP A 32 -29.21 26.28 -7.23
CA ASP A 32 -29.87 25.59 -8.32
C ASP A 32 -29.50 26.09 -9.73
N ALA A 33 -28.76 25.25 -10.46
CA ALA A 33 -28.54 25.39 -11.89
C ALA A 33 -29.04 24.10 -12.56
N THR A 34 -30.31 24.15 -12.97
CA THR A 34 -30.92 23.23 -13.92
C THR A 34 -30.23 23.35 -15.27
N LEU A 35 -29.55 22.28 -15.68
CA LEU A 35 -29.04 22.11 -17.05
C LEU A 35 -29.90 21.06 -17.74
N ASP A 36 -31.00 21.52 -18.35
CA ASP A 36 -31.74 20.80 -19.39
C ASP A 36 -30.88 20.77 -20.66
N GLY A 37 -30.05 19.74 -20.79
CA GLY A 37 -29.30 19.42 -21.99
C GLY A 37 -30.00 18.32 -22.77
N ALA A 38 -30.69 18.69 -23.85
CA ALA A 38 -31.30 17.78 -24.80
C ALA A 38 -30.27 16.79 -25.36
N ILE A 39 -30.50 15.50 -25.11
CA ILE A 39 -29.73 14.39 -25.70
C ILE A 39 -30.29 14.18 -27.12
N ALA A 40 -29.46 14.44 -28.13
CA ALA A 40 -29.76 14.11 -29.51
C ALA A 40 -29.43 12.63 -29.75
N ASP A 41 -30.46 11.85 -30.08
CA ASP A 41 -30.33 10.47 -30.56
C ASP A 41 -29.59 10.46 -31.90
N ALA A 42 -28.33 10.03 -31.87
CA ALA A 42 -27.56 9.67 -33.06
C ALA A 42 -27.50 8.14 -33.15
N GLU A 43 -28.46 7.57 -33.90
CA GLU A 43 -28.47 6.18 -34.33
C GLU A 43 -27.27 5.94 -35.28
N ALA A 44 -26.12 5.56 -34.71
CA ALA A 44 -24.97 5.11 -35.47
C ALA A 44 -25.13 3.62 -35.80
N ASP A 45 -25.45 3.34 -37.06
CA ASP A 45 -25.43 2.06 -37.75
C ASP A 45 -24.08 1.34 -37.52
N ARG A 46 -24.07 0.38 -36.58
CA ARG A 46 -22.92 -0.48 -36.31
C ARG A 46 -23.02 -1.71 -37.20
N GLY A 47 -22.32 -1.66 -38.33
CA GLY A 47 -22.08 -2.82 -39.17
C GLY A 47 -21.40 -3.96 -38.40
N PRO A 48 -21.54 -5.22 -38.85
CA PRO A 48 -21.02 -6.39 -38.17
C PRO A 48 -19.49 -6.30 -38.06
N ALA A 49 -18.99 -6.33 -36.82
CA ALA A 49 -17.56 -6.42 -36.55
C ALA A 49 -17.04 -7.78 -37.06
N PRO A 50 -15.89 -7.81 -37.76
CA PRO A 50 -15.26 -9.07 -38.14
C PRO A 50 -14.75 -9.79 -36.88
N ASP A 51 -15.08 -11.07 -36.79
CA ASP A 51 -14.56 -12.01 -35.79
C ASP A 51 -13.04 -12.14 -35.96
N ALA A 52 -12.29 -11.26 -35.27
CA ALA A 52 -10.86 -11.40 -35.14
C ALA A 52 -10.59 -12.36 -33.98
N GLU A 53 -10.32 -13.62 -34.32
CA GLU A 53 -9.72 -14.59 -33.41
C GLU A 53 -8.33 -14.07 -32.99
N LEU A 54 -8.31 -13.34 -31.87
CA LEU A 54 -7.10 -12.93 -31.18
C LEU A 54 -6.63 -14.13 -30.35
N ASP A 55 -5.87 -15.02 -30.99
CA ASP A 55 -4.90 -15.88 -30.33
C ASP A 55 -3.78 -15.00 -29.75
N ALA A 56 -4.11 -14.24 -28.70
CA ALA A 56 -3.11 -13.56 -27.89
C ALA A 56 -2.45 -14.63 -27.03
N GLU A 57 -1.33 -15.17 -27.51
CA GLU A 57 -0.39 -15.88 -26.64
C GLU A 57 -0.11 -14.96 -25.44
N PRO A 58 -0.30 -15.41 -24.19
CA PRO A 58 -0.07 -14.57 -23.03
C PRO A 58 1.38 -14.11 -23.08
N ASP A 59 1.56 -12.78 -23.20
CA ASP A 59 2.87 -12.14 -23.20
C ASP A 59 3.71 -12.75 -22.08
N ALA A 60 4.85 -13.33 -22.47
CA ALA A 60 5.77 -14.00 -21.56
C ALA A 60 6.01 -13.09 -20.35
N ALA A 61 5.67 -13.60 -19.16
CA ALA A 61 5.76 -12.84 -17.91
C ALA A 61 7.14 -12.15 -17.81
N PRO A 62 7.18 -10.86 -17.43
CA PRO A 62 8.41 -10.08 -17.39
C PRO A 62 9.46 -10.77 -16.50
N ASP A 63 10.59 -11.09 -17.12
CA ASP A 63 11.89 -11.44 -16.51
C ASP A 63 11.83 -12.32 -15.23
N ALA A 64 11.09 -13.44 -15.30
CA ALA A 64 11.09 -14.48 -14.26
C ALA A 64 12.40 -15.30 -14.29
N SER A 65 13.54 -14.63 -14.07
CA SER A 65 14.88 -15.23 -14.04
C SER A 65 15.20 -15.92 -12.71
N GLY A 66 14.33 -15.80 -11.70
CA GLY A 66 14.51 -16.40 -10.38
C GLY A 66 14.26 -17.91 -10.32
N GLU A 67 14.91 -18.55 -9.33
CA GLU A 67 14.57 -19.89 -8.90
C GLU A 67 13.14 -19.92 -8.31
N VAL A 68 12.52 -21.10 -8.35
CA VAL A 68 11.21 -21.28 -7.70
C VAL A 68 11.46 -21.37 -6.20
N ASP A 69 10.85 -20.48 -5.43
CA ASP A 69 10.96 -20.45 -3.97
C ASP A 69 10.19 -21.59 -3.29
N GLU A 70 10.23 -21.64 -1.96
CA GLU A 70 9.52 -22.66 -1.18
C GLU A 70 7.99 -22.56 -1.26
N HIS A 71 7.45 -21.44 -1.75
CA HIS A 71 6.03 -21.20 -1.94
C HIS A 71 5.57 -21.47 -3.39
N GLY A 72 6.50 -21.78 -4.30
CA GLY A 72 6.21 -22.06 -5.70
C GLY A 72 6.29 -20.84 -6.61
N PHE A 73 6.66 -19.67 -6.10
CA PHE A 73 6.81 -18.46 -6.91
C PHE A 73 8.16 -18.42 -7.61
N ARG A 74 8.19 -17.90 -8.83
CA ARG A 74 9.44 -17.43 -9.45
C ARG A 74 9.63 -15.97 -9.05
N VAL A 75 10.36 -15.76 -7.97
CA VAL A 75 10.59 -14.41 -7.43
C VAL A 75 11.53 -13.66 -8.37
N ARG A 76 11.14 -12.46 -8.79
CA ARG A 76 11.96 -11.57 -9.61
C ARG A 76 13.08 -10.98 -8.76
N VAL A 77 14.23 -10.72 -9.37
CA VAL A 77 15.25 -9.85 -8.79
C VAL A 77 14.84 -8.39 -9.08
N PRO A 78 14.51 -7.57 -8.06
CA PRO A 78 14.13 -6.18 -8.25
C PRO A 78 15.19 -5.39 -9.04
N GLN A 79 14.76 -4.53 -9.95
CA GLN A 79 15.64 -3.71 -10.77
C GLN A 79 15.57 -2.23 -10.35
N HIS A 80 16.70 -1.53 -10.49
CA HIS A 80 16.74 -0.08 -10.51
C HIS A 80 16.18 0.45 -11.83
N ARG A 81 15.32 1.47 -11.77
CA ARG A 81 14.68 2.07 -12.93
C ARG A 81 14.81 3.59 -12.91
N GLU A 82 15.26 4.13 -14.04
CA GLU A 82 15.12 5.56 -14.29
C GLU A 82 13.66 5.85 -14.70
N VAL A 83 12.99 6.70 -13.93
CA VAL A 83 11.60 7.09 -14.17
C VAL A 83 11.45 8.61 -14.28
N PRO A 84 10.41 9.09 -14.99
CA PRO A 84 10.09 10.51 -15.02
C PRO A 84 9.86 11.07 -13.62
N CYS A 85 10.33 12.29 -13.38
CA CYS A 85 10.06 13.00 -12.15
C CYS A 85 9.87 14.49 -12.42
N ASP A 86 8.63 14.94 -12.25
CA ASP A 86 8.25 16.34 -12.49
C ASP A 86 8.26 17.18 -11.20
N ASP A 87 8.37 16.55 -10.02
CA ASP A 87 8.46 17.27 -8.74
C ASP A 87 9.91 17.71 -8.45
N GLN A 88 10.16 19.02 -8.60
CA GLN A 88 11.44 19.66 -8.27
C GLN A 88 11.83 19.55 -6.78
N PHE A 89 10.87 19.24 -5.90
CA PHE A 89 11.14 18.98 -4.50
C PHE A 89 11.79 17.61 -4.28
N PHE A 90 11.34 16.58 -5.01
CA PHE A 90 11.90 15.23 -4.91
C PHE A 90 13.11 15.01 -5.79
N CYS A 91 13.17 15.70 -6.92
CA CYS A 91 14.12 15.37 -7.96
C CYS A 91 14.97 16.56 -8.37
N PRO A 92 16.31 16.40 -8.41
CA PRO A 92 17.21 17.42 -8.89
C PRO A 92 17.17 17.61 -10.42
N GLY A 93 16.43 16.76 -11.14
CA GLY A 93 16.36 16.71 -12.60
C GLY A 93 15.04 16.10 -13.09
N PRO A 94 14.90 15.93 -14.43
CA PRO A 94 13.66 15.46 -15.06
C PRO A 94 13.38 13.96 -14.85
N THR A 95 14.35 13.23 -14.32
CA THR A 95 14.23 11.82 -13.97
C THR A 95 14.86 11.56 -12.61
N THR A 96 14.48 10.44 -12.01
CA THR A 96 15.11 9.89 -10.80
C THR A 96 15.21 8.37 -10.91
N GLU A 97 16.07 7.77 -10.11
CA GLU A 97 16.13 6.32 -9.96
C GLU A 97 15.21 5.88 -8.82
N LEU A 98 14.40 4.84 -9.10
CA LEU A 98 13.57 4.14 -8.12
C LEU A 98 13.72 2.62 -8.31
N ASP A 99 13.44 1.88 -7.26
CA ASP A 99 13.56 0.42 -7.25
C ASP A 99 12.21 -0.22 -7.54
N ASP A 100 12.21 -1.37 -8.20
CA ASP A 100 11.08 -2.29 -8.11
C ASP A 100 10.78 -2.62 -6.64
N ILE A 101 9.50 -2.70 -6.30
CA ILE A 101 9.04 -3.12 -4.99
C ILE A 101 8.19 -4.37 -5.16
N ASP A 102 8.72 -5.46 -4.63
CA ASP A 102 8.06 -6.76 -4.67
C ASP A 102 7.74 -7.19 -3.24
N HIS A 103 6.55 -7.73 -3.00
CA HIS A 103 6.07 -8.13 -1.68
C HIS A 103 5.67 -9.60 -1.66
N ILE A 104 6.13 -10.34 -0.64
CA ILE A 104 5.58 -11.63 -0.25
C ILE A 104 4.90 -11.48 1.11
N CYS A 105 3.59 -11.72 1.15
CA CYS A 105 2.82 -11.58 2.38
C CYS A 105 2.01 -12.84 2.71
N THR A 106 1.78 -13.11 3.99
CA THR A 106 0.80 -14.11 4.43
C THR A 106 -0.63 -13.60 4.21
N LEU A 107 -1.56 -14.52 3.98
CA LEU A 107 -3.00 -14.29 4.05
C LEU A 107 -3.59 -15.36 4.96
N ASP A 108 -4.10 -14.95 6.12
CA ASP A 108 -4.81 -15.84 7.04
C ASP A 108 -6.13 -15.20 7.47
N HIS A 109 -7.18 -15.48 6.69
CA HIS A 109 -8.54 -15.02 6.97
C HIS A 109 -9.54 -16.16 6.77
N ALA A 110 -10.69 -16.11 7.44
CA ALA A 110 -11.68 -17.19 7.40
C ALA A 110 -12.17 -17.53 5.98
N THR A 111 -12.20 -16.55 5.07
CA THR A 111 -12.65 -16.73 3.68
C THR A 111 -11.51 -17.06 2.72
N ALA A 112 -10.26 -16.85 3.10
CA ALA A 112 -9.12 -16.96 2.21
C ALA A 112 -7.82 -17.16 3.00
N GLN A 113 -7.04 -18.15 2.62
CA GLN A 113 -5.71 -18.40 3.19
C GLN A 113 -4.68 -18.63 2.08
N GLY A 114 -3.40 -18.34 2.33
CA GLY A 114 -2.31 -18.59 1.39
C GLY A 114 -1.12 -17.67 1.58
N ILE A 115 -0.18 -17.73 0.63
CA ILE A 115 0.91 -16.76 0.50
C ILE A 115 0.66 -15.94 -0.75
N ILE A 116 0.82 -14.63 -0.66
CA ILE A 116 0.65 -13.66 -1.74
C ILE A 116 2.02 -13.21 -2.23
N TYR A 117 2.18 -13.10 -3.55
CA TYR A 117 3.33 -12.43 -4.16
C TYR A 117 2.83 -11.32 -5.09
N VAL A 118 3.32 -10.10 -4.92
CA VAL A 118 3.00 -8.93 -5.78
C VAL A 118 4.28 -8.30 -6.29
N GLN A 119 4.32 -8.01 -7.59
CA GLN A 119 5.40 -7.29 -8.26
C GLN A 119 4.93 -5.88 -8.59
N ALA A 120 5.56 -4.86 -8.00
CA ALA A 120 5.28 -3.47 -8.33
C ALA A 120 6.50 -2.81 -8.97
N ARG A 121 6.26 -2.05 -10.04
CA ARG A 121 7.27 -1.34 -10.81
C ARG A 121 7.04 0.16 -10.71
N PRO A 122 8.07 0.97 -10.42
CA PRO A 122 7.93 2.41 -10.40
C PRO A 122 7.63 2.93 -11.82
N THR A 123 6.74 3.90 -11.91
CA THR A 123 6.30 4.53 -13.17
C THR A 123 6.61 6.02 -13.21
N GLY A 124 6.88 6.63 -12.07
CA GLY A 124 7.24 8.04 -11.96
C GLY A 124 7.20 8.51 -10.51
N VAL A 125 7.27 9.83 -10.35
CA VAL A 125 7.08 10.52 -9.08
C VAL A 125 6.09 11.66 -9.32
N ASP A 126 5.08 11.77 -8.46
CA ASP A 126 4.14 12.88 -8.41
C ASP A 126 4.36 13.76 -7.17
N ASP A 127 3.47 14.74 -6.95
CA ASP A 127 3.55 15.67 -5.81
C ASP A 127 3.51 14.97 -4.44
N LEU A 128 2.96 13.76 -4.38
CA LEU A 128 2.83 12.94 -3.17
C LEU A 128 3.97 11.95 -3.03
N GLY A 129 4.64 11.54 -4.11
CA GLY A 129 5.85 10.73 -4.09
C GLY A 129 5.92 9.69 -5.21
N PRO A 130 6.68 8.61 -5.00
CA PRO A 130 6.76 7.50 -5.96
C PRO A 130 5.41 6.90 -6.35
N VAL A 131 5.20 6.71 -7.66
CA VAL A 131 4.00 6.08 -8.23
C VAL A 131 4.39 4.74 -8.84
N TYR A 132 3.63 3.69 -8.53
CA TYR A 132 3.91 2.33 -8.96
C TYR A 132 2.75 1.73 -9.76
N SER A 133 3.06 0.84 -10.69
CA SER A 133 2.10 -0.07 -11.32
C SER A 133 2.38 -1.51 -10.89
N VAL A 134 1.34 -2.32 -10.69
CA VAL A 134 1.51 -3.76 -10.45
C VAL A 134 1.72 -4.46 -11.79
N ASP A 135 2.88 -5.10 -11.96
CA ASP A 135 3.21 -5.89 -13.15
C ASP A 135 2.58 -7.31 -13.06
N GLY A 136 2.37 -7.82 -11.84
CA GLY A 136 1.68 -9.09 -11.61
C GLY A 136 1.45 -9.40 -10.13
N ALA A 137 0.46 -10.26 -9.87
CA ALA A 137 0.15 -10.73 -8.53
C ALA A 137 -0.34 -12.18 -8.56
N TRP A 138 0.06 -12.95 -7.54
CA TRP A 138 -0.25 -14.36 -7.43
C TRP A 138 -0.53 -14.77 -5.99
N ILE A 139 -1.26 -15.87 -5.84
CA ILE A 139 -1.48 -16.56 -4.57
C ILE A 139 -1.02 -18.02 -4.67
N SER A 140 -0.30 -18.49 -3.65
CA SER A 140 0.05 -19.90 -3.47
C SER A 140 -0.85 -20.55 -2.42
N ARG A 141 -1.52 -21.64 -2.81
CA ARG A 141 -2.40 -22.45 -1.95
C ARG A 141 -2.11 -23.93 -2.16
N GLY A 142 -1.64 -24.61 -1.12
CA GLY A 142 -1.31 -26.04 -1.20
C GLY A 142 -0.28 -26.35 -2.30
N GLY A 143 0.67 -25.43 -2.52
CA GLY A 143 1.69 -25.54 -3.56
C GLY A 143 1.22 -25.21 -4.98
N VAL A 144 -0.03 -24.77 -5.15
CA VAL A 144 -0.56 -24.30 -6.45
C VAL A 144 -0.54 -22.79 -6.47
N VAL A 145 0.18 -22.23 -7.46
CA VAL A 145 0.24 -20.80 -7.71
C VAL A 145 -0.80 -20.41 -8.77
N SER A 146 -1.61 -19.41 -8.45
CA SER A 146 -2.67 -18.87 -9.32
C SER A 146 -2.59 -17.35 -9.39
N PRO A 147 -2.90 -16.73 -10.54
CA PRO A 147 -2.93 -15.27 -10.65
C PRO A 147 -4.09 -14.66 -9.85
N ILE A 148 -3.90 -13.45 -9.36
CA ILE A 148 -4.92 -12.62 -8.67
C ILE A 148 -4.81 -11.17 -9.15
N THR A 149 -5.81 -10.35 -8.84
CA THR A 149 -5.74 -8.90 -9.04
C THR A 149 -5.07 -8.25 -7.83
N ALA A 150 -4.22 -7.25 -8.05
CA ALA A 150 -3.70 -6.41 -6.98
C ALA A 150 -3.48 -4.96 -7.41
N ALA A 151 -3.43 -4.06 -6.43
CA ALA A 151 -2.92 -2.70 -6.58
C ALA A 151 -1.94 -2.40 -5.44
N TYR A 152 -1.01 -1.48 -5.68
CA TYR A 152 0.00 -1.06 -4.71
C TYR A 152 0.14 0.46 -4.73
N SER A 153 0.28 1.04 -3.54
CA SER A 153 0.57 2.45 -3.34
C SER A 153 1.71 2.56 -2.35
N PHE A 154 2.68 3.43 -2.65
CA PHE A 154 3.81 3.71 -1.76
C PHE A 154 3.39 4.50 -0.50
N GLY A 155 2.16 5.04 -0.45
CA GLY A 155 1.71 5.85 0.69
C GLY A 155 2.35 7.24 0.75
N GLY A 156 2.81 7.75 -0.40
CA GLY A 156 3.35 9.10 -0.57
C GLY A 156 4.55 9.44 0.31
N ARG A 157 4.62 10.69 0.78
CA ARG A 157 5.80 11.25 1.47
C ARG A 157 6.17 10.58 2.79
N HIS A 158 5.24 9.83 3.36
CA HIS A 158 5.45 9.11 4.61
C HIS A 158 5.85 7.65 4.41
N ALA A 159 5.82 7.18 3.17
CA ALA A 159 6.03 5.78 2.81
C ALA A 159 5.12 4.86 3.63
N ASN A 160 3.81 5.16 3.66
CA ASN A 160 2.82 4.33 4.35
C ASN A 160 2.15 3.41 3.35
N ASP A 161 2.93 2.49 2.82
CA ASP A 161 2.52 1.58 1.77
C ASP A 161 1.21 0.89 2.12
N GLU A 162 0.41 0.72 1.07
CA GLU A 162 -0.77 -0.11 1.11
C GLU A 162 -0.78 -0.98 -0.14
N MET A 163 -1.31 -2.19 0.03
CA MET A 163 -1.49 -3.13 -1.07
C MET A 163 -2.90 -3.69 -0.97
N THR A 164 -3.66 -3.64 -2.05
CA THR A 164 -4.95 -4.31 -2.14
C THR A 164 -4.86 -5.54 -3.02
N VAL A 165 -5.54 -6.61 -2.64
CA VAL A 165 -5.63 -7.85 -3.43
C VAL A 165 -7.05 -8.34 -3.50
N GLU A 166 -7.40 -8.96 -4.62
CA GLU A 166 -8.70 -9.62 -4.83
C GLU A 166 -8.48 -11.12 -4.87
N VAL A 167 -9.10 -11.83 -3.94
CA VAL A 167 -8.95 -13.29 -3.84
C VAL A 167 -10.33 -13.91 -3.71
N SER A 168 -10.74 -14.63 -4.77
CA SER A 168 -12.13 -15.04 -4.96
C SER A 168 -13.05 -13.80 -5.00
N ASP A 169 -14.09 -13.74 -4.17
CA ASP A 169 -15.02 -12.60 -4.09
C ASP A 169 -14.67 -11.61 -2.95
N ALA A 170 -13.50 -11.75 -2.32
CA ALA A 170 -13.08 -10.94 -1.19
C ALA A 170 -11.95 -9.98 -1.57
N HIS A 171 -12.04 -8.75 -1.07
CA HIS A 171 -11.02 -7.71 -1.24
C HIS A 171 -10.31 -7.51 0.10
N PHE A 172 -8.98 -7.54 0.06
CA PHE A 172 -8.15 -7.34 1.26
C PHE A 172 -7.21 -6.18 1.04
N ARG A 173 -7.06 -5.31 2.07
CA ARG A 173 -6.01 -4.29 2.12
C ARG A 173 -4.98 -4.68 3.16
N TYR A 174 -3.74 -4.79 2.73
CA TYR A 174 -2.56 -4.86 3.58
C TYR A 174 -2.15 -3.44 3.96
N PHE A 175 -1.92 -3.21 5.25
CA PHE A 175 -1.59 -1.89 5.77
C PHE A 175 -0.76 -1.99 7.05
N HIS A 176 -0.61 -0.87 7.76
CA HIS A 176 0.14 -0.77 9.01
C HIS A 176 -0.79 -0.53 10.20
N SER A 177 -0.61 -1.33 11.26
CA SER A 177 -1.28 -1.18 12.55
C SER A 177 -0.55 -0.21 13.50
N SER A 178 0.70 0.12 13.20
CA SER A 178 1.52 1.03 14.01
C SER A 178 2.29 2.02 13.12
N PHE A 179 2.32 3.28 13.53
CA PHE A 179 3.06 4.34 12.84
C PHE A 179 4.06 4.98 13.79
N GLY A 180 5.25 5.31 13.31
CA GLY A 180 6.23 6.07 14.07
C GLY A 180 5.98 7.58 14.05
N PHE A 181 6.97 8.31 14.57
CA PHE A 181 6.94 9.78 14.58
C PHE A 181 6.68 10.39 13.21
N GLY A 182 5.72 11.33 13.15
CA GLY A 182 5.34 12.00 11.91
C GLY A 182 4.49 11.14 10.97
N PHE A 183 3.80 10.12 11.50
CA PHE A 183 2.91 9.24 10.74
C PHE A 183 3.64 8.48 9.62
N ARG A 184 4.88 8.07 9.88
CA ARG A 184 5.69 7.25 8.96
C ARG A 184 5.63 5.81 9.40
N ARG A 185 5.53 4.85 8.47
CA ARG A 185 5.74 3.45 8.81
C ARG A 185 7.12 3.28 9.46
N CYS A 186 7.21 2.45 10.49
CA CYS A 186 8.49 1.99 11.02
C CYS A 186 8.73 0.48 10.78
N GLN A 187 7.69 -0.23 10.34
CA GLN A 187 7.69 -1.65 10.04
C GLN A 187 7.05 -1.89 8.67
N PRO A 188 7.26 -3.07 8.06
CA PRO A 188 6.47 -3.50 6.91
C PRO A 188 4.95 -3.50 7.20
N MET A 189 4.13 -3.66 6.16
CA MET A 189 2.70 -3.94 6.35
C MET A 189 2.54 -5.16 7.27
N ASP A 190 1.70 -5.04 8.28
CA ASP A 190 1.60 -5.98 9.41
C ASP A 190 0.15 -6.33 9.80
N CYS A 191 -0.83 -5.73 9.13
CA CYS A 191 -2.25 -5.96 9.38
C CYS A 191 -3.06 -6.04 8.08
N LEU A 192 -4.26 -6.60 8.21
CA LEU A 192 -5.23 -6.74 7.13
C LEU A 192 -6.51 -5.95 7.42
N GLN A 193 -7.10 -5.35 6.40
CA GLN A 193 -8.49 -4.90 6.39
C GLN A 193 -9.27 -5.69 5.32
N VAL A 194 -10.51 -6.05 5.62
CA VAL A 194 -11.43 -6.64 4.64
C VAL A 194 -12.30 -5.54 4.07
N LEU A 195 -12.40 -5.48 2.75
CA LEU A 195 -13.17 -4.47 2.03
C LEU A 195 -14.39 -5.11 1.36
N ASP A 196 -15.47 -4.33 1.23
CA ASP A 196 -16.57 -4.66 0.33
C ASP A 196 -16.24 -4.30 -1.13
N ALA A 197 -17.16 -4.61 -2.05
CA ALA A 197 -17.01 -4.32 -3.47
C ALA A 197 -16.97 -2.82 -3.82
N ALA A 198 -17.37 -1.94 -2.90
CA ALA A 198 -17.25 -0.49 -3.04
C ALA A 198 -15.92 0.04 -2.47
N GLY A 199 -15.07 -0.84 -1.90
CA GLY A 199 -13.80 -0.51 -1.27
C GLY A 199 -13.94 -0.01 0.17
N ALA A 200 -15.12 -0.12 0.79
CA ALA A 200 -15.32 0.27 2.18
C ALA A 200 -14.86 -0.85 3.14
N VAL A 201 -14.21 -0.46 4.24
CA VAL A 201 -13.73 -1.42 5.25
C VAL A 201 -14.92 -2.04 5.99
N THR A 202 -15.06 -3.35 5.89
CA THR A 202 -16.08 -4.14 6.63
C THR A 202 -15.52 -4.81 7.88
N GLU A 203 -14.21 -5.07 7.89
CA GLU A 203 -13.48 -5.60 9.05
C GLU A 203 -12.11 -4.93 9.11
N ASP A 204 -11.83 -4.23 10.21
CA ASP A 204 -10.59 -3.48 10.39
C ASP A 204 -9.66 -4.22 11.36
N GLY A 205 -8.66 -4.91 10.81
CA GLY A 205 -7.61 -5.57 11.57
C GLY A 205 -6.42 -4.68 11.89
N CYS A 206 -6.42 -3.44 11.41
CA CYS A 206 -5.31 -2.50 11.52
C CYS A 206 -5.45 -1.54 12.71
N THR A 207 -6.22 -1.94 13.72
CA THR A 207 -6.29 -1.23 15.00
C THR A 207 -5.02 -1.43 15.82
N ALA A 208 -4.91 -0.73 16.95
CA ALA A 208 -3.80 -0.90 17.89
C ALA A 208 -3.60 -2.35 18.36
N GLU A 209 -4.70 -3.12 18.42
CA GLU A 209 -4.72 -4.53 18.83
C GLU A 209 -4.27 -5.48 17.72
N ARG A 210 -4.20 -5.00 16.47
CA ARG A 210 -3.78 -5.77 15.29
C ARG A 210 -4.50 -7.12 15.20
N THR A 211 -5.83 -7.08 15.12
CA THR A 211 -6.71 -8.27 15.25
C THR A 211 -6.66 -9.21 14.05
N LEU A 212 -6.24 -8.71 12.89
CA LEU A 212 -5.93 -9.53 11.70
C LEU A 212 -4.45 -9.36 11.33
N PRO A 213 -3.54 -10.02 12.06
CA PRO A 213 -2.11 -9.89 11.82
C PRO A 213 -1.72 -10.56 10.50
N ILE A 214 -0.82 -9.92 9.75
CA ILE A 214 -0.15 -10.51 8.60
C ILE A 214 1.36 -10.32 8.75
N VAL A 215 2.12 -11.14 8.02
CA VAL A 215 3.56 -10.96 7.87
C VAL A 215 3.79 -10.64 6.42
N CYS A 216 4.30 -9.43 6.13
CA CYS A 216 4.72 -9.07 4.79
C CYS A 216 6.21 -8.73 4.75
N ARG A 217 6.91 -9.29 3.75
CA ARG A 217 8.33 -9.05 3.49
C ARG A 217 8.49 -8.47 2.10
N GLN A 218 9.36 -7.47 1.99
CA GLN A 218 9.80 -6.97 0.69
C GLN A 218 10.90 -7.90 0.16
N VAL A 219 10.86 -8.21 -1.13
CA VAL A 219 11.96 -8.92 -1.79
C VAL A 219 13.18 -8.01 -1.85
N ASP A 220 14.35 -8.51 -1.46
CA ASP A 220 15.58 -7.73 -1.49
C ASP A 220 16.12 -7.54 -2.92
N ALA A 221 17.14 -6.69 -3.08
CA ALA A 221 17.76 -6.42 -4.38
C ALA A 221 18.46 -7.63 -5.03
N MET A 222 18.57 -8.77 -4.35
CA MET A 222 19.11 -10.02 -4.86
C MET A 222 18.00 -11.05 -5.19
N GLY A 223 16.72 -10.70 -4.99
CA GLY A 223 15.60 -11.60 -5.18
C GLY A 223 15.34 -12.54 -3.99
N HIS A 224 15.96 -12.30 -2.83
CA HIS A 224 15.70 -13.08 -1.63
C HIS A 224 14.57 -12.50 -0.80
N VAL A 225 13.94 -13.36 -0.01
CA VAL A 225 12.83 -13.02 0.88
C VAL A 225 13.20 -13.53 2.26
N ASP A 226 13.13 -12.63 3.25
CA ASP A 226 13.29 -13.02 4.65
C ASP A 226 12.19 -14.02 5.07
N ALA A 227 12.45 -14.78 6.13
CA ALA A 227 11.43 -15.66 6.69
C ALA A 227 10.15 -14.88 7.03
N LEU A 228 9.00 -15.51 6.76
CA LEU A 228 7.68 -14.98 7.09
C LEU A 228 7.33 -15.18 8.59
N ASP A 229 8.29 -14.84 9.45
CA ASP A 229 8.11 -14.81 10.90
C ASP A 229 7.50 -13.48 11.34
N ASP A 230 6.51 -13.50 12.23
CA ASP A 230 5.91 -12.29 12.80
C ASP A 230 6.86 -11.69 13.85
N THR A 231 7.54 -10.61 13.46
CA THR A 231 8.51 -9.88 14.28
C THR A 231 7.98 -8.50 14.71
N PHE A 232 6.65 -8.32 14.70
CA PHE A 232 6.05 -7.03 14.96
C PHE A 232 6.38 -6.46 16.34
N GLU A 233 6.61 -5.16 16.36
CA GLU A 233 6.71 -4.34 17.57
C GLU A 233 6.11 -2.96 17.28
N ARG A 234 5.49 -2.36 18.30
CA ARG A 234 4.92 -1.02 18.16
C ARG A 234 6.02 0.00 17.92
N CYS A 235 5.79 0.92 16.99
CA CYS A 235 6.71 1.99 16.67
C CYS A 235 6.90 2.94 17.87
N PRO A 236 8.14 3.36 18.18
CA PRO A 236 8.36 4.48 19.09
C PRO A 236 7.63 5.74 18.60
N GLY A 237 6.79 6.32 19.46
CA GLY A 237 6.01 7.51 19.13
C GLY A 237 4.69 7.22 18.40
N ASP A 238 4.25 5.96 18.40
CA ASP A 238 2.94 5.58 17.87
C ASP A 238 1.79 6.21 18.68
N PRO A 239 0.93 7.04 18.06
CA PRO A 239 -0.21 7.64 18.75
C PRO A 239 -1.22 6.60 19.24
N ASN A 240 -1.19 5.38 18.69
CA ASN A 240 -2.06 4.28 19.10
C ASN A 240 -1.44 3.41 20.22
N ALA A 241 -0.25 3.78 20.73
CA ALA A 241 0.45 3.04 21.78
C ALA A 241 0.15 3.52 23.22
N GLU A 242 -0.78 4.45 23.40
CA GLU A 242 -1.23 4.94 24.72
C GLU A 242 -2.41 4.15 25.30
#